data_AF-A0A2V8XDU6-F1
#
_entry.id   AF-A0A2V8XDU6-F1
#
_cell.length_a   1.000
_cell.length_b   1.000
_cell.length_c   1.000
_cell.angle_alpha   90.00
_cell.angle_beta   90.00
_cell.angle_gamma   90.00
#
_symmetry.space_group_name_H-M   'P 1'
#
loop_
_entity.id
_entity.type
_entity.pdbx_description
1 polymer ?
#
loop_
_entity_poly.entity_id
_entity_poly.type
_entity_poly.pdbx_seq_one_letter_code
_entity_poly.pdbx_strand_id
1 'polypeptide(L)'
;MALELCLGTARADNRPVPKGPDEDGTKPALVKIAGEGMMDSHAFQYLTELSDDIGARVTGSPSERKAEEWGVGKMKAMGLENVHKEKYQLWRGWTRGTAQGELLLPVRRPLHVDAMGWTGSTPAGGAEGEVVAANLFDIEEEVKHTSRLSGKIVLVVMKGAPKKDVDSLFAIYGDFLKAASKAGAVAVIGGQGGSKAVGMNLTHTGILGFDADFAMPVLSLTAEDQGQLERYVENGKKVRVRFNVQNTFTSGPVESANVVGEIRGRENPEQVLVVGAHLDSWD
;
A
#
# COMPACT_ATOMS: atom_id res chain seq x y z
N MET A 1 -28.84 44.53 -1.16
CA MET A 1 -28.45 44.07 0.19
C MET A 1 -27.22 43.20 0.01
N ALA A 2 -26.07 43.75 0.38
CA ALA A 2 -24.75 43.27 -0.02
C ALA A 2 -24.35 42.00 0.73
N LEU A 3 -23.65 41.11 0.02
CA LEU A 3 -23.04 39.89 0.53
C LEU A 3 -21.69 40.27 1.16
N GLU A 4 -21.60 40.28 2.50
CA GLU A 4 -20.33 40.49 3.20
C GLU A 4 -19.53 39.17 3.22
N LEU A 5 -18.42 39.16 2.50
CA LEU A 5 -17.34 38.19 2.64
C LEU A 5 -16.69 38.40 4.02
N CYS A 6 -16.84 37.45 4.93
CA CYS A 6 -15.98 37.33 6.10
C CYS A 6 -14.58 36.89 5.66
N LEU A 7 -13.71 37.86 5.36
CA LEU A 7 -12.27 37.68 5.31
C LEU A 7 -11.78 37.38 6.74
N GLY A 8 -11.57 36.09 7.03
CA GLY A 8 -10.91 35.66 8.25
C GLY A 8 -9.49 36.24 8.28
N THR A 9 -9.24 37.15 9.21
CA THR A 9 -7.89 37.62 9.51
C THR A 9 -7.10 36.46 10.11
N ALA A 10 -6.06 36.01 9.40
CA ALA A 10 -5.05 35.15 9.99
C ALA A 10 -4.46 35.90 11.19
N ARG A 11 -4.81 35.47 12.41
CA ARG A 11 -4.13 35.96 13.61
C ARG A 11 -2.67 35.54 13.49
N ALA A 12 -1.77 36.51 13.45
CA ALA A 12 -0.36 36.26 13.67
C ALA A 12 -0.23 35.48 14.99
N ASP A 13 0.45 34.34 14.93
CA ASP A 13 0.71 33.52 16.10
C ASP A 13 1.68 34.27 17.02
N ASN A 14 1.13 35.07 17.94
CA ASN A 14 1.89 35.86 18.92
C ASN A 14 2.48 35.00 20.05
N ARG A 15 2.52 33.66 19.90
CA ARG A 15 3.23 32.80 20.84
C ARG A 15 4.74 33.11 20.73
N PRO A 16 5.44 33.29 21.86
CA PRO A 16 6.89 33.43 21.82
C PRO A 16 7.48 32.22 21.11
N VAL A 17 8.42 32.47 20.20
CA VAL A 17 9.15 31.40 19.52
C VAL A 17 9.81 30.53 20.59
N PRO A 18 9.56 29.20 20.60
CA PRO A 18 10.21 28.31 21.54
C PRO A 18 11.73 28.46 21.42
N LYS A 19 12.41 28.58 22.56
CA LYS A 19 13.88 28.58 22.60
C LYS A 19 14.40 27.30 21.97
N GLY A 20 15.44 27.42 21.14
CA GLY A 20 16.11 26.25 20.57
C GLY A 20 16.97 25.53 21.59
N PRO A 21 17.49 24.33 21.27
CA PRO A 21 18.35 23.54 22.16
C PRO A 21 19.58 24.27 22.71
N ASP A 22 20.10 25.24 21.95
CA ASP A 22 21.23 26.10 22.35
C ASP A 22 20.87 27.10 23.47
N GLU A 23 19.58 27.40 23.64
CA GLU A 23 19.07 28.49 24.47
C GLU A 23 18.20 27.99 25.65
N ASP A 24 17.73 26.75 25.59
CA ASP A 24 16.86 26.13 26.61
C ASP A 24 17.60 25.16 27.55
N GLY A 25 18.89 24.89 27.30
CA GLY A 25 19.72 23.99 28.11
C GLY A 25 19.59 22.50 27.78
N THR A 26 18.82 22.11 26.76
CA THR A 26 18.59 20.70 26.39
C THR A 26 19.69 20.11 25.51
N LYS A 27 20.52 20.93 24.86
CA LYS A 27 21.57 20.48 23.93
C LYS A 27 22.48 19.36 24.47
N PRO A 28 23.01 19.40 25.71
CA PRO A 28 23.83 18.31 26.22
C PRO A 28 23.09 16.96 26.28
N ALA A 29 21.81 16.96 26.62
CA ALA A 29 20.99 15.75 26.65
C ALA A 29 20.72 15.21 25.24
N LEU A 30 20.40 16.09 24.28
CA LEU A 30 20.21 15.70 22.88
C LEU A 30 21.50 15.13 22.27
N VAL A 31 22.66 15.72 22.55
CA VAL A 31 23.96 15.18 22.12
C VAL A 31 24.21 13.79 22.71
N LYS A 32 23.86 13.58 23.99
CA LYS A 32 23.97 12.25 24.61
C LYS A 32 23.06 11.24 23.94
N ILE A 33 21.79 11.58 23.68
CA ILE A 33 20.84 10.69 23.00
C ILE A 33 21.33 10.35 21.58
N ALA A 34 21.83 11.34 20.84
CA ALA A 34 22.41 11.12 19.52
C ALA A 34 23.64 10.21 19.57
N GLY A 35 24.51 10.41 20.56
CA GLY A 35 25.67 9.54 20.81
C GLY A 35 25.27 8.10 21.11
N GLU A 36 24.28 7.90 21.98
CA GLU A 36 23.74 6.58 22.30
C GLU A 36 23.16 5.89 21.06
N GLY A 37 22.34 6.61 20.29
CA GLY A 37 21.74 6.08 19.05
C GLY A 37 22.75 5.74 17.96
N MET A 38 23.97 6.30 18.01
CA MET A 38 25.06 5.97 17.08
C MET A 38 25.95 4.82 17.59
N MET A 39 26.21 4.77 18.89
CA MET A 39 27.22 3.87 19.47
C MET A 39 26.63 2.59 20.06
N ASP A 40 25.37 2.61 20.51
CA ASP A 40 24.68 1.48 21.15
C ASP A 40 23.25 1.28 20.59
N SER A 41 23.15 1.37 19.26
CA SER A 41 21.86 1.20 18.57
C SER A 41 21.39 -0.24 18.56
N HIS A 42 20.16 -0.46 19.04
CA HIS A 42 19.47 -1.75 18.95
C HIS A 42 18.58 -1.87 17.70
N ALA A 43 18.51 -0.83 16.86
CA ALA A 43 17.56 -0.76 15.75
C ALA A 43 17.73 -1.90 14.73
N PHE A 44 18.98 -2.23 14.36
CA PHE A 44 19.24 -3.30 13.41
C PHE A 44 18.88 -4.67 13.98
N GLN A 45 19.20 -4.92 15.25
CA GLN A 45 18.81 -6.16 15.93
C GLN A 45 17.29 -6.32 15.96
N TYR A 46 16.55 -5.26 16.31
CA TYR A 46 15.09 -5.32 16.31
C TYR A 46 14.49 -5.52 14.92
N LEU A 47 15.12 -4.93 13.90
CA LEU A 47 14.75 -5.20 12.51
C LEU A 47 15.00 -6.67 12.16
N THR A 48 16.14 -7.26 12.55
CA THR A 48 16.43 -8.68 12.36
C THR A 48 15.37 -9.56 13.02
N GLU A 49 15.00 -9.31 14.27
CA GLU A 49 13.93 -10.09 14.93
C GLU A 49 12.59 -9.97 14.19
N LEU A 50 12.19 -8.75 13.80
CA LEU A 50 10.95 -8.54 13.03
C LEU A 50 10.99 -9.23 11.66
N SER A 51 12.13 -9.22 10.99
CA SER A 51 12.28 -9.73 9.62
C SER A 51 12.52 -11.24 9.57
N ASP A 52 13.31 -11.79 10.48
CA ASP A 52 13.77 -13.18 10.41
C ASP A 52 12.90 -14.11 11.27
N ASP A 53 12.45 -13.65 12.44
CA ASP A 53 11.67 -14.49 13.37
C ASP A 53 10.16 -14.37 13.16
N ILE A 54 9.68 -13.18 12.73
CA ILE A 54 8.26 -12.94 12.42
C ILE A 54 8.02 -12.93 10.91
N GLY A 55 8.82 -12.15 10.18
CA GLY A 55 8.74 -12.00 8.73
C GLY A 55 7.59 -11.10 8.26
N ALA A 56 7.06 -11.48 7.10
CA ALA A 56 5.89 -10.90 6.45
C ALA A 56 4.69 -10.80 7.39
N ARG A 57 4.11 -9.60 7.50
CA ARG A 57 3.11 -9.28 8.54
C ARG A 57 2.03 -8.34 8.04
N VAL A 58 1.29 -8.82 7.03
CA VAL A 58 0.12 -8.13 6.44
C VAL A 58 -0.91 -7.80 7.52
N THR A 59 -1.52 -6.63 7.43
CA THR A 59 -2.52 -6.14 8.38
C THR A 59 -3.68 -7.14 8.54
N GLY A 60 -4.05 -7.46 9.79
CA GLY A 60 -5.04 -8.47 10.18
C GLY A 60 -4.55 -9.92 10.14
N SER A 61 -3.30 -10.18 9.72
CA SER A 61 -2.76 -11.54 9.61
C SER A 61 -2.33 -12.14 10.95
N PRO A 62 -2.15 -13.48 11.04
CA PRO A 62 -1.52 -14.10 12.21
C PRO A 62 -0.11 -13.58 12.51
N SER A 63 0.68 -13.21 11.50
CA SER A 63 2.04 -12.70 11.69
C SER A 63 2.05 -11.27 12.22
N GLU A 64 1.10 -10.42 11.81
CA GLU A 64 0.94 -9.09 12.42
C GLU A 64 0.63 -9.21 13.92
N ARG A 65 -0.25 -10.14 14.33
CA ARG A 65 -0.53 -10.35 15.76
C ARG A 65 0.73 -10.74 16.55
N LYS A 66 1.62 -11.54 15.96
CA LYS A 66 2.94 -11.83 16.57
C LYS A 66 3.80 -10.58 16.67
N ALA A 67 3.80 -9.73 15.64
CA ALA A 67 4.50 -8.45 15.67
C ALA A 67 3.95 -7.51 16.74
N GLU A 68 2.63 -7.43 16.90
CA GLU A 68 2.00 -6.66 17.97
C GLU A 68 2.45 -7.14 19.36
N GLU A 69 2.44 -8.45 19.59
CA GLU A 69 2.90 -9.07 20.84
C GLU A 69 4.39 -8.79 21.09
N TRP A 70 5.21 -8.92 20.04
CA TRP A 70 6.62 -8.56 20.07
C TRP A 70 6.81 -7.08 20.43
N GLY A 71 6.05 -6.17 19.82
CA GLY A 71 6.14 -4.72 20.07
C GLY A 71 5.79 -4.38 21.53
N VAL A 72 4.70 -4.96 22.05
CA VAL A 72 4.32 -4.83 23.46
C VAL A 72 5.43 -5.35 24.37
N GLY A 73 6.02 -6.51 24.03
CA GLY A 73 7.12 -7.10 24.78
C GLY A 73 8.36 -6.20 24.83
N LYS A 74 8.77 -5.66 23.68
CA LYS A 74 9.93 -4.76 23.56
C LYS A 74 9.72 -3.45 24.31
N MET A 75 8.56 -2.81 24.15
CA MET A 75 8.25 -1.58 24.87
C MET A 75 8.26 -1.78 26.40
N LYS A 76 7.73 -2.91 26.89
CA LYS A 76 7.81 -3.25 28.32
C LYS A 76 9.23 -3.51 28.79
N ALA A 77 10.03 -4.24 28.00
CA ALA A 77 11.42 -4.53 28.33
C ALA A 77 12.30 -3.27 28.37
N MET A 78 12.00 -2.26 27.55
CA MET A 78 12.63 -0.94 27.59
C MET A 78 12.22 -0.09 28.81
N GLY A 79 11.20 -0.53 29.56
CA GLY A 79 10.67 0.21 30.70
C GLY A 79 9.72 1.35 30.33
N LEU A 80 9.11 1.32 29.14
CA LEU A 80 8.05 2.28 28.80
C LEU A 80 6.83 2.09 29.71
N GLU A 81 6.13 3.19 29.96
CA GLU A 81 4.90 3.22 30.75
C GLU A 81 3.67 3.04 29.84
N ASN A 82 2.53 2.72 30.45
CA ASN A 82 1.23 2.56 29.78
C ASN A 82 1.29 1.71 28.48
N VAL A 83 2.06 0.61 28.48
CA VAL A 83 2.21 -0.20 27.26
C VAL A 83 0.95 -1.04 27.02
N HIS A 84 0.25 -0.76 25.93
CA HIS A 84 -1.01 -1.42 25.58
C HIS A 84 -1.24 -1.50 24.07
N LYS A 85 -2.32 -2.19 23.69
CA LYS A 85 -2.79 -2.30 22.31
C LYS A 85 -4.07 -1.49 22.14
N GLU A 86 -4.07 -0.55 21.21
CA GLU A 86 -5.28 0.17 20.78
C GLU A 86 -5.89 -0.57 19.59
N LYS A 87 -6.93 -1.35 19.86
CA LYS A 87 -7.54 -2.25 18.88
C LYS A 87 -8.43 -1.50 17.90
N TYR A 88 -8.38 -1.90 16.64
CA TYR A 88 -9.31 -1.48 15.60
C TYR A 88 -9.72 -2.67 14.72
N GLN A 89 -10.74 -2.47 13.88
CA GLN A 89 -11.28 -3.52 13.02
C GLN A 89 -11.08 -3.17 11.56
N LEU A 90 -10.56 -4.12 10.79
CA LEU A 90 -10.60 -4.12 9.34
C LEU A 90 -11.90 -4.80 8.88
N TRP A 91 -12.46 -4.35 7.76
CA TRP A 91 -13.70 -4.92 7.20
C TRP A 91 -13.57 -6.40 6.84
N ARG A 92 -12.35 -6.86 6.46
CA ARG A 92 -12.00 -8.26 6.23
C ARG A 92 -10.48 -8.46 6.22
N GLY A 93 -10.05 -9.65 6.62
CA GLY A 93 -8.69 -10.12 6.40
C GLY A 93 -8.52 -10.64 4.99
N TRP A 94 -7.27 -10.62 4.52
CA TRP A 94 -6.88 -11.11 3.20
C TRP A 94 -5.57 -11.89 3.30
N THR A 95 -5.45 -12.93 2.48
CA THR A 95 -4.23 -13.73 2.37
C THR A 95 -3.98 -13.98 0.89
N ARG A 96 -2.82 -13.54 0.42
CA ARG A 96 -2.34 -13.86 -0.92
C ARG A 96 -2.14 -15.36 -1.03
N GLY A 97 -2.58 -15.94 -2.14
CA GLY A 97 -2.21 -17.31 -2.48
C GLY A 97 -1.36 -17.34 -3.73
N THR A 98 -1.54 -18.38 -4.54
CA THR A 98 -0.73 -18.55 -5.75
C THR A 98 -1.15 -17.56 -6.82
N ALA A 99 -0.17 -16.95 -7.51
CA ALA A 99 -0.36 -16.22 -8.74
C ALA A 99 0.51 -16.83 -9.84
N GLN A 100 -0.10 -17.18 -10.98
CA GLN A 100 0.58 -17.75 -12.13
C GLN A 100 0.11 -17.02 -13.38
N GLY A 101 1.05 -16.64 -14.25
CA GLY A 101 0.77 -15.95 -15.51
C GLY A 101 1.46 -16.61 -16.69
N GLU A 102 0.74 -16.70 -17.81
CA GLU A 102 1.28 -17.19 -19.07
C GLU A 102 0.86 -16.25 -20.20
N LEU A 103 1.84 -15.77 -20.96
CA LEU A 103 1.59 -15.17 -22.26
C LEU A 103 1.28 -16.30 -23.24
N LEU A 104 0.12 -16.25 -23.90
CA LEU A 104 -0.30 -17.25 -24.88
C LEU A 104 -0.03 -16.79 -26.32
N LEU A 105 -0.24 -15.50 -26.57
CA LEU A 105 0.03 -14.83 -27.84
C LEU A 105 0.69 -13.48 -27.58
N PRO A 106 1.65 -13.03 -28.42
CA PRO A 106 2.07 -13.66 -29.69
C PRO A 106 3.14 -14.75 -29.53
N VAL A 107 3.85 -14.79 -28.41
CA VAL A 107 4.90 -15.79 -28.13
C VAL A 107 4.60 -16.42 -26.79
N ARG A 108 4.42 -17.74 -26.77
CA ARG A 108 4.06 -18.46 -25.55
C ARG A 108 5.24 -18.46 -24.56
N ARG A 109 5.02 -17.98 -23.33
CA ARG A 109 6.02 -18.01 -22.25
C ARG A 109 5.39 -17.71 -20.89
N PRO A 110 6.03 -18.10 -19.77
CA PRO A 110 5.62 -17.66 -18.45
C PRO A 110 5.79 -16.13 -18.28
N LEU A 111 4.96 -15.57 -17.41
CA LEU A 111 5.02 -14.19 -16.92
C LEU A 111 5.28 -14.21 -15.41
N HIS A 112 6.12 -13.30 -14.93
CA HIS A 112 6.36 -13.09 -13.51
C HIS A 112 5.28 -12.13 -12.98
N VAL A 113 4.43 -12.65 -12.11
CA VAL A 113 3.22 -11.97 -11.64
C VAL A 113 2.96 -12.23 -10.16
N ASP A 114 2.49 -11.20 -9.48
CA ASP A 114 1.89 -11.28 -8.16
C ASP A 114 0.54 -10.57 -8.12
N ALA A 115 -0.30 -10.95 -7.17
CA ALA A 115 -1.54 -10.23 -6.91
C ALA A 115 -1.28 -8.84 -6.31
N MET A 116 -2.30 -8.01 -6.28
CA MET A 116 -2.34 -6.83 -5.43
C MET A 116 -3.07 -7.15 -4.12
N GLY A 117 -2.81 -6.36 -3.08
CA GLY A 117 -3.44 -6.52 -1.79
C GLY A 117 -4.96 -6.40 -1.86
N TRP A 118 -5.66 -7.24 -1.08
CA TRP A 118 -7.12 -7.27 -0.99
C TRP A 118 -7.84 -7.41 -2.35
N THR A 119 -7.23 -8.15 -3.29
CA THR A 119 -7.88 -8.49 -4.56
C THR A 119 -8.30 -9.95 -4.61
N GLY A 120 -9.34 -10.22 -5.40
CA GLY A 120 -9.94 -11.54 -5.52
C GLY A 120 -9.17 -12.49 -6.41
N SER A 121 -9.85 -13.57 -6.77
CA SER A 121 -9.28 -14.74 -7.42
C SER A 121 -9.84 -14.89 -8.82
N THR A 122 -9.09 -15.55 -9.70
CA THR A 122 -9.68 -16.12 -10.91
C THR A 122 -10.55 -17.33 -10.53
N PRO A 123 -11.47 -17.78 -11.41
CA PRO A 123 -12.08 -19.10 -11.27
C PRO A 123 -11.04 -20.22 -11.10
N ALA A 124 -11.45 -21.34 -10.51
CA ALA A 124 -10.59 -22.51 -10.35
C ALA A 124 -10.02 -22.95 -11.73
N GLY A 125 -8.70 -23.15 -11.80
CA GLY A 125 -7.99 -23.46 -13.05
C GLY A 125 -7.55 -22.24 -13.86
N GLY A 126 -7.89 -21.03 -13.41
CA GLY A 126 -7.51 -19.77 -14.05
C GLY A 126 -8.49 -19.32 -15.13
N ALA A 127 -8.20 -18.15 -15.69
CA ALA A 127 -8.95 -17.55 -16.77
C ALA A 127 -8.01 -16.95 -17.83
N GLU A 128 -8.50 -16.92 -19.07
CA GLU A 128 -7.81 -16.33 -20.19
C GLU A 128 -8.57 -15.12 -20.71
N GLY A 129 -7.83 -14.16 -21.26
CA GLY A 129 -8.45 -13.09 -22.00
C GLY A 129 -7.48 -12.41 -22.96
N GLU A 130 -8.06 -11.75 -23.94
CA GLU A 130 -7.32 -10.80 -24.77
C GLU A 130 -6.98 -9.57 -23.93
N VAL A 131 -5.76 -9.06 -24.08
CA VAL A 131 -5.29 -7.89 -23.36
C VAL A 131 -5.74 -6.62 -24.09
N VAL A 132 -6.38 -5.72 -23.36
CA VAL A 132 -6.80 -4.39 -23.85
C VAL A 132 -6.21 -3.31 -22.95
N ALA A 133 -5.71 -2.22 -23.54
CA ALA A 133 -5.16 -1.12 -22.75
C ALA A 133 -6.28 -0.27 -22.11
N ALA A 134 -6.03 0.28 -20.93
CA ALA A 134 -6.77 1.40 -20.34
C ALA A 134 -5.77 2.46 -19.83
N ASN A 135 -5.99 3.74 -20.12
CA ASN A 135 -5.05 4.80 -19.76
C ASN A 135 -5.34 5.38 -18.38
N LEU A 136 -4.42 5.20 -17.42
CA LEU A 136 -4.54 5.77 -16.08
C LEU A 136 -4.59 7.31 -16.11
N PHE A 137 -3.87 7.94 -17.02
CA PHE A 137 -3.91 9.41 -17.15
C PHE A 137 -5.21 9.93 -17.76
N ASP A 138 -6.10 9.04 -18.21
CA ASP A 138 -7.43 9.35 -18.70
C ASP A 138 -8.52 8.52 -18.00
N ILE A 139 -8.27 8.16 -16.73
CA ILE A 139 -9.08 7.17 -16.00
C ILE A 139 -10.56 7.55 -15.89
N GLU A 140 -10.87 8.85 -15.83
CA GLU A 140 -12.26 9.34 -15.79
C GLU A 140 -13.02 9.02 -17.09
N GLU A 141 -12.34 9.05 -18.24
CA GLU A 141 -12.92 8.62 -19.52
C GLU A 141 -12.98 7.09 -19.62
N GLU A 142 -12.00 6.38 -19.08
CA GLU A 142 -11.99 4.92 -19.06
C GLU A 142 -13.18 4.33 -18.27
N VAL A 143 -13.55 4.96 -17.15
CA VAL A 143 -14.72 4.58 -16.34
C VAL A 143 -16.02 4.65 -17.15
N LYS A 144 -16.15 5.61 -18.09
CA LYS A 144 -17.34 5.77 -18.93
C LYS A 144 -17.47 4.69 -20.00
N HIS A 145 -16.38 4.02 -20.37
CA HIS A 145 -16.30 3.08 -21.50
C HIS A 145 -16.01 1.64 -21.07
N THR A 146 -16.38 1.25 -19.85
CA THR A 146 -16.06 -0.07 -19.28
C THR A 146 -16.73 -1.25 -19.98
N SER A 147 -17.78 -1.04 -20.77
CA SER A 147 -18.45 -2.11 -21.53
C SER A 147 -17.49 -2.87 -22.47
N ARG A 148 -16.44 -2.21 -22.97
CA ARG A 148 -15.40 -2.82 -23.83
C ARG A 148 -14.49 -3.81 -23.09
N LEU A 149 -14.54 -3.84 -21.74
CA LEU A 149 -13.65 -4.63 -20.90
C LEU A 149 -14.21 -6.03 -20.60
N SER A 150 -15.45 -6.32 -21.00
CA SER A 150 -16.09 -7.61 -20.74
C SER A 150 -15.30 -8.77 -21.36
N GLY A 151 -14.93 -9.75 -20.54
CA GLY A 151 -14.11 -10.90 -20.95
C GLY A 151 -12.66 -10.56 -21.30
N LYS A 152 -12.19 -9.35 -20.99
CA LYS A 152 -10.83 -8.89 -21.30
C LYS A 152 -9.93 -8.88 -20.07
N ILE A 153 -8.62 -8.94 -20.35
CA ILE A 153 -7.58 -8.61 -19.38
C ILE A 153 -7.20 -7.16 -19.63
N VAL A 154 -7.32 -6.32 -18.61
CA VAL A 154 -7.07 -4.88 -18.75
C VAL A 154 -5.61 -4.61 -18.43
N LEU A 155 -4.86 -4.03 -19.36
CA LEU A 155 -3.51 -3.53 -19.13
C LEU A 155 -3.56 -2.02 -18.90
N VAL A 156 -3.30 -1.59 -17.68
CA VAL A 156 -3.23 -0.17 -17.34
C VAL A 156 -1.91 0.40 -17.86
N VAL A 157 -2.01 1.46 -18.64
CA VAL A 157 -0.88 2.19 -19.22
C VAL A 157 -0.92 3.64 -18.77
N MET A 158 0.23 4.30 -18.84
CA MET A 158 0.36 5.74 -18.57
C MET A 158 0.79 6.42 -19.87
N LYS A 159 -0.20 6.90 -20.65
CA LYS A 159 0.05 7.53 -21.96
C LYS A 159 -0.21 9.04 -21.90
N GLY A 160 0.75 9.81 -22.38
CA GLY A 160 0.68 11.28 -22.43
C GLY A 160 1.04 11.93 -21.09
N ALA A 161 0.64 13.19 -20.92
CA ALA A 161 0.83 13.92 -19.68
C ALA A 161 -0.29 13.57 -18.67
N PRO A 162 0.03 13.45 -17.37
CA PRO A 162 -0.98 13.24 -16.35
C PRO A 162 -1.95 14.43 -16.31
N LYS A 163 -3.26 14.14 -16.31
CA LYS A 163 -4.32 15.15 -16.19
C LYS A 163 -4.64 15.52 -14.73
N LYS A 164 -4.13 14.73 -13.77
CA LYS A 164 -4.36 14.83 -12.33
C LYS A 164 -3.05 14.53 -11.60
N ASP A 165 -2.92 15.00 -10.37
CA ASP A 165 -1.83 14.60 -9.48
C ASP A 165 -1.95 13.13 -9.05
N VAL A 166 -0.88 12.60 -8.45
CA VAL A 166 -0.76 11.19 -8.08
C VAL A 166 -1.83 10.78 -7.05
N ASP A 167 -2.13 11.64 -6.08
CA ASP A 167 -3.09 11.33 -5.01
C ASP A 167 -4.51 11.24 -5.56
N SER A 168 -4.87 12.17 -6.45
CA SER A 168 -6.13 12.12 -7.19
C SER A 168 -6.26 10.86 -8.04
N LEU A 169 -5.20 10.46 -8.77
CA LEU A 169 -5.20 9.24 -9.56
C LEU A 169 -5.37 8.00 -8.67
N PHE A 170 -4.69 7.96 -7.54
CA PHE A 170 -4.78 6.88 -6.57
C PHE A 170 -6.20 6.73 -6.00
N ALA A 171 -6.86 7.85 -5.67
CA ALA A 171 -8.24 7.85 -5.18
C ALA A 171 -9.23 7.31 -6.23
N ILE A 172 -9.11 7.73 -7.49
CA ILE A 172 -10.04 7.36 -8.56
C ILE A 172 -9.80 5.94 -9.07
N TYR A 173 -8.58 5.40 -8.92
CA TYR A 173 -8.23 4.08 -9.45
C TYR A 173 -9.12 2.97 -8.88
N GLY A 174 -9.50 3.04 -7.60
CA GLY A 174 -10.44 2.10 -6.99
C GLY A 174 -11.81 2.07 -7.68
N ASP A 175 -12.35 3.23 -8.06
CA ASP A 175 -13.63 3.33 -8.76
C ASP A 175 -13.56 2.70 -10.15
N PHE A 176 -12.44 2.89 -10.86
CA PHE A 176 -12.21 2.21 -12.13
C PHE A 176 -12.16 0.70 -11.98
N LEU A 177 -11.45 0.17 -10.99
CA LEU A 177 -11.35 -1.26 -10.75
C LEU A 177 -12.73 -1.89 -10.46
N LYS A 178 -13.56 -1.22 -9.65
CA LYS A 178 -14.95 -1.63 -9.40
C LYS A 178 -15.78 -1.62 -10.67
N ALA A 179 -15.68 -0.56 -11.48
CA ALA A 179 -16.41 -0.44 -12.73
C ALA A 179 -15.97 -1.51 -13.76
N ALA A 180 -14.67 -1.76 -13.89
CA ALA A 180 -14.11 -2.81 -14.74
C ALA A 180 -14.57 -4.21 -14.29
N SER A 181 -14.53 -4.49 -12.99
CA SER A 181 -15.04 -5.74 -12.43
C SER A 181 -16.54 -5.93 -12.72
N LYS A 182 -17.36 -4.90 -12.52
CA LYS A 182 -18.81 -4.93 -12.81
C LYS A 182 -19.10 -5.16 -14.29
N ALA A 183 -18.26 -4.63 -15.19
CA ALA A 183 -18.38 -4.85 -16.64
C ALA A 183 -17.93 -6.26 -17.08
N GLY A 184 -17.38 -7.07 -16.18
CA GLY A 184 -16.94 -8.43 -16.45
C GLY A 184 -15.52 -8.52 -17.00
N ALA A 185 -14.65 -7.57 -16.67
CA ALA A 185 -13.21 -7.76 -16.85
C ALA A 185 -12.73 -9.01 -16.09
N VAL A 186 -11.79 -9.74 -16.67
CA VAL A 186 -11.27 -11.00 -16.10
C VAL A 186 -10.19 -10.73 -15.06
N ALA A 187 -9.31 -9.77 -15.35
CA ALA A 187 -8.26 -9.29 -14.45
C ALA A 187 -7.78 -7.92 -14.92
N VAL A 188 -7.09 -7.21 -14.03
CA VAL A 188 -6.36 -5.97 -14.37
C VAL A 188 -4.86 -6.19 -14.11
N ILE A 189 -4.02 -5.78 -15.05
CA ILE A 189 -2.57 -5.63 -14.89
C ILE A 189 -2.33 -4.13 -14.72
N GLY A 190 -1.66 -3.72 -13.64
CA GLY A 190 -1.41 -2.28 -13.43
C GLY A 190 -1.44 -1.77 -12.00
N GLY A 191 -1.41 -2.68 -11.02
CA GLY A 191 -1.43 -2.29 -9.61
C GLY A 191 -0.07 -1.93 -9.03
N GLN A 192 1.01 -1.86 -9.83
CA GLN A 192 2.35 -1.57 -9.33
C GLN A 192 2.34 -0.27 -8.50
N GLY A 193 2.47 -0.39 -7.17
CA GLY A 193 2.69 0.76 -6.31
C GLY A 193 4.10 1.34 -6.52
N GLY A 194 4.38 2.54 -6.00
CA GLY A 194 5.74 3.07 -5.96
C GLY A 194 6.45 3.17 -7.32
N SER A 195 7.78 3.07 -7.29
CA SER A 195 8.61 3.12 -8.51
C SER A 195 8.80 1.74 -9.12
N LYS A 196 8.81 1.67 -10.46
CA LYS A 196 9.08 0.42 -11.19
C LYS A 196 10.46 -0.13 -10.79
N ALA A 197 10.52 -1.40 -10.39
CA ALA A 197 11.75 -2.12 -10.05
C ALA A 197 12.50 -2.59 -11.34
N VAL A 198 12.81 -1.64 -12.23
CA VAL A 198 13.40 -1.92 -13.54
C VAL A 198 14.76 -2.60 -13.38
N GLY A 199 14.97 -3.71 -14.09
CA GLY A 199 16.22 -4.47 -14.07
C GLY A 199 16.33 -5.46 -12.90
N MET A 200 15.37 -5.46 -11.97
CA MET A 200 15.38 -6.35 -10.81
C MET A 200 14.54 -7.62 -11.02
N ASN A 201 13.69 -7.65 -12.04
CA ASN A 201 12.72 -8.73 -12.28
C ASN A 201 11.87 -9.02 -11.03
N LEU A 202 11.46 -7.95 -10.33
CA LEU A 202 10.60 -7.98 -9.15
C LEU A 202 9.23 -7.37 -9.46
N THR A 203 8.21 -7.98 -8.88
CA THR A 203 6.86 -7.41 -8.79
C THR A 203 6.81 -6.43 -7.61
N HIS A 204 5.77 -5.60 -7.57
CA HIS A 204 5.53 -4.73 -6.43
C HIS A 204 4.03 -4.71 -6.10
N THR A 205 3.70 -5.18 -4.89
CA THR A 205 2.34 -5.19 -4.36
C THR A 205 2.05 -3.90 -3.57
N GLY A 206 0.80 -3.73 -3.17
CA GLY A 206 0.28 -2.50 -2.59
C GLY A 206 -1.23 -2.58 -2.43
N ILE A 207 -1.75 -1.57 -1.73
CA ILE A 207 -3.19 -1.32 -1.65
C ILE A 207 -3.62 -0.52 -2.88
N LEU A 208 -4.86 -0.69 -3.31
CA LEU A 208 -5.40 -0.10 -4.53
C LEU A 208 -6.51 0.91 -4.21
N GLY A 209 -6.12 2.14 -3.88
CA GLY A 209 -7.05 3.17 -3.41
C GLY A 209 -7.39 3.02 -1.93
N PHE A 210 -8.39 3.80 -1.48
CA PHE A 210 -8.80 3.86 -0.08
C PHE A 210 -9.94 2.89 0.28
N ASP A 211 -10.64 2.36 -0.72
CA ASP A 211 -11.71 1.37 -0.57
C ASP A 211 -11.26 0.09 -1.28
N ALA A 212 -10.76 -0.86 -0.48
CA ALA A 212 -9.66 -1.70 -0.93
C ALA A 212 -10.02 -3.17 -1.18
N ASP A 213 -11.28 -3.60 -1.15
CA ASP A 213 -11.62 -4.97 -1.53
C ASP A 213 -12.21 -5.10 -2.94
N PHE A 214 -11.48 -5.83 -3.80
CA PHE A 214 -11.86 -6.04 -5.19
C PHE A 214 -12.18 -7.52 -5.42
N ALA A 215 -13.34 -7.82 -6.00
CA ALA A 215 -13.73 -9.20 -6.29
C ALA A 215 -12.90 -9.84 -7.42
N MET A 216 -12.37 -9.02 -8.33
CA MET A 216 -11.52 -9.43 -9.43
C MET A 216 -10.03 -9.35 -9.03
N PRO A 217 -9.17 -10.25 -9.55
CA PRO A 217 -7.72 -10.11 -9.37
C PRO A 217 -7.19 -8.86 -10.07
N VAL A 218 -6.36 -8.10 -9.35
CA VAL A 218 -5.47 -7.08 -9.93
C VAL A 218 -4.05 -7.55 -9.72
N LEU A 219 -3.21 -7.34 -10.73
CA LEU A 219 -1.93 -8.01 -10.87
C LEU A 219 -0.81 -6.99 -11.06
N SER A 220 0.29 -7.29 -10.41
CA SER A 220 1.60 -6.68 -10.59
C SER A 220 2.42 -7.61 -11.46
N LEU A 221 2.93 -7.11 -12.58
CA LEU A 221 3.93 -7.80 -13.39
C LEU A 221 5.28 -7.14 -13.15
N THR A 222 6.36 -7.86 -13.44
CA THR A 222 7.68 -7.21 -13.52
C THR A 222 7.67 -6.14 -14.62
N ALA A 223 8.53 -5.13 -14.46
CA ALA A 223 8.59 -4.02 -15.41
C ALA A 223 8.91 -4.49 -16.84
N GLU A 224 9.73 -5.54 -16.96
CA GLU A 224 10.14 -6.17 -18.21
C GLU A 224 8.96 -6.84 -18.91
N ASP A 225 8.17 -7.62 -18.16
CA ASP A 225 7.01 -8.34 -18.68
C ASP A 225 5.90 -7.36 -19.07
N GLN A 226 5.55 -6.44 -18.17
CA GLN A 226 4.53 -5.43 -18.47
C GLN A 226 4.93 -4.57 -19.67
N GLY A 227 6.18 -4.10 -19.72
CA GLY A 227 6.68 -3.30 -20.84
C GLY A 227 6.64 -4.06 -22.17
N GLN A 228 6.85 -5.39 -22.16
CA GLN A 228 6.68 -6.20 -23.37
C GLN A 228 5.21 -6.22 -23.82
N LEU A 229 4.26 -6.40 -22.90
CA LEU A 229 2.83 -6.38 -23.24
C LEU A 229 2.41 -5.00 -23.77
N GLU A 230 2.87 -3.91 -23.15
CA GLU A 230 2.64 -2.54 -23.58
C GLU A 230 3.07 -2.33 -25.04
N ARG A 231 4.31 -2.73 -25.38
CA ARG A 231 4.83 -2.65 -26.75
C ARG A 231 4.02 -3.50 -27.73
N TYR A 232 3.58 -4.69 -27.35
CA TYR A 232 2.76 -5.53 -28.24
C TYR A 232 1.40 -4.89 -28.53
N VAL A 233 0.71 -4.40 -27.49
CA VAL A 233 -0.59 -3.73 -27.64
C VAL A 233 -0.45 -2.45 -28.45
N GLU A 234 0.60 -1.65 -28.20
CA GLU A 234 0.87 -0.41 -28.94
C GLU A 234 1.13 -0.66 -30.44
N ASN A 235 1.81 -1.75 -30.78
CA ASN A 235 2.06 -2.15 -32.16
C ASN A 235 0.89 -2.93 -32.80
N GLY A 236 -0.30 -2.91 -32.19
CA GLY A 236 -1.51 -3.56 -32.72
C GLY A 236 -1.45 -5.09 -32.77
N LYS A 237 -0.51 -5.71 -32.03
CA LYS A 237 -0.46 -7.17 -31.95
C LYS A 237 -1.57 -7.68 -31.05
N LYS A 238 -2.16 -8.81 -31.44
CA LYS A 238 -3.08 -9.54 -30.57
C LYS A 238 -2.30 -10.17 -29.42
N VAL A 239 -2.61 -9.73 -28.20
CA VAL A 239 -2.03 -10.26 -26.97
C VAL A 239 -3.09 -11.03 -26.22
N ARG A 240 -2.78 -12.26 -25.83
CA ARG A 240 -3.67 -13.10 -25.02
C ARG A 240 -2.86 -13.70 -23.89
N VAL A 241 -3.40 -13.62 -22.68
CA VAL A 241 -2.75 -14.14 -21.47
C VAL A 241 -3.70 -15.07 -20.71
N ARG A 242 -3.13 -15.95 -19.91
CA ARG A 242 -3.81 -16.74 -18.89
C ARG A 242 -3.30 -16.33 -17.52
N PHE A 243 -4.20 -16.14 -16.56
CA PHE A 243 -3.84 -16.02 -15.16
C PHE A 243 -4.56 -17.07 -14.31
N ASN A 244 -3.87 -17.59 -13.31
CA ASN A 244 -4.46 -18.42 -12.27
C ASN A 244 -4.04 -17.84 -10.91
N VAL A 245 -5.00 -17.20 -10.24
CA VAL A 245 -4.80 -16.43 -9.01
C VAL A 245 -5.77 -16.93 -7.96
N GLN A 246 -5.28 -17.35 -6.80
CA GLN A 246 -6.05 -18.01 -5.76
C GLN A 246 -5.83 -17.34 -4.40
N ASN A 247 -6.38 -16.15 -4.20
CA ASN A 247 -6.36 -15.43 -2.94
C ASN A 247 -7.54 -15.85 -2.05
N THR A 248 -7.39 -15.60 -0.74
CA THR A 248 -8.42 -15.89 0.26
C THR A 248 -8.76 -14.64 1.04
N PHE A 249 -10.04 -14.49 1.36
CA PHE A 249 -10.49 -13.51 2.33
C PHE A 249 -11.15 -14.19 3.52
N THR A 250 -11.07 -13.56 4.68
CA THR A 250 -11.85 -14.00 5.84
C THR A 250 -13.34 -13.70 5.62
N SER A 251 -14.20 -14.44 6.31
CA SER A 251 -15.66 -14.31 6.21
C SER A 251 -16.24 -13.12 6.99
N GLY A 252 -15.39 -12.25 7.55
CA GLY A 252 -15.83 -11.12 8.36
C GLY A 252 -14.68 -10.26 8.83
N PRO A 253 -15.00 -9.21 9.63
CA PRO A 253 -14.03 -8.28 10.16
C PRO A 253 -12.89 -8.99 10.91
N VAL A 254 -11.69 -8.41 10.81
CA VAL A 254 -10.52 -8.89 11.55
C VAL A 254 -9.96 -7.78 12.42
N GLU A 255 -9.52 -8.16 13.61
CA GLU A 255 -8.88 -7.25 14.55
C GLU A 255 -7.40 -7.05 14.18
N SER A 256 -6.94 -5.80 14.30
CA SER A 256 -5.53 -5.39 14.37
C SER A 256 -5.40 -4.37 15.51
N ALA A 257 -4.18 -3.97 15.85
CA ALA A 257 -3.97 -2.95 16.87
C ALA A 257 -2.76 -2.06 16.59
N ASN A 258 -2.87 -0.79 17.00
CA ASN A 258 -1.70 0.02 17.26
C ASN A 258 -1.05 -0.46 18.57
N VAL A 259 0.27 -0.50 18.61
CA VAL A 259 1.04 -0.78 19.83
C VAL A 259 1.58 0.54 20.37
N VAL A 260 1.16 0.89 21.59
CA VAL A 260 1.45 2.19 22.20
C VAL A 260 2.18 1.99 23.52
N GLY A 261 3.19 2.82 23.76
CA GLY A 261 3.92 2.93 25.01
C GLY A 261 4.42 4.36 25.21
N GLU A 262 4.59 4.78 26.45
CA GLU A 262 4.80 6.18 26.81
C GLU A 262 6.11 6.37 27.58
N ILE A 263 6.77 7.51 27.34
CA ILE A 263 7.74 8.09 28.27
C ILE A 263 7.01 9.27 28.93
N ARG A 264 6.50 9.07 30.15
CA ARG A 264 5.65 10.07 30.80
C ARG A 264 6.46 11.31 31.18
N GLY A 265 6.02 12.46 30.67
CA GLY A 265 6.59 13.76 31.04
C GLY A 265 6.39 14.07 32.53
N ARG A 266 7.28 14.89 33.10
CA ARG A 266 7.23 15.26 34.53
C ARG A 266 6.48 16.56 34.79
N GLU A 267 6.78 17.61 34.03
CA GLU A 267 6.25 18.96 34.26
C GLU A 267 4.89 19.18 33.59
N ASN A 268 4.75 18.76 32.34
CA ASN A 268 3.53 18.90 31.53
C ASN A 268 3.10 17.53 30.96
N PRO A 269 2.70 16.56 31.80
CA PRO A 269 2.37 15.20 31.36
C PRO A 269 1.18 15.12 30.40
N GLU A 270 0.38 16.18 30.30
CA GLU A 270 -0.73 16.33 29.36
C GLU A 270 -0.30 16.72 27.94
N GLN A 271 0.93 17.21 27.76
CA GLN A 271 1.46 17.54 26.44
C GLN A 271 2.10 16.31 25.80
N VAL A 272 1.61 15.94 24.62
CA VAL A 272 1.99 14.70 23.95
C VAL A 272 2.80 15.00 22.69
N LEU A 273 3.97 14.37 22.57
CA LEU A 273 4.71 14.23 21.33
C LEU A 273 4.55 12.80 20.83
N VAL A 274 3.96 12.63 19.64
CA VAL A 274 3.80 11.31 19.02
C VAL A 274 4.97 11.06 18.08
N VAL A 275 5.69 9.96 18.31
CA VAL A 275 6.67 9.40 17.38
C VAL A 275 6.17 8.03 16.97
N GLY A 276 5.92 7.83 15.67
CA GLY A 276 5.29 6.63 15.15
C GLY A 276 6.03 6.03 13.96
N ALA A 277 5.84 4.73 13.78
CA ALA A 277 6.19 3.96 12.60
C ALA A 277 5.08 2.92 12.38
N HIS A 278 4.93 2.42 11.15
CA HIS A 278 4.02 1.31 10.90
C HIS A 278 4.73 -0.01 11.20
N LEU A 279 4.02 -0.92 11.86
CA LEU A 279 4.57 -2.21 12.26
C LEU A 279 4.29 -3.29 11.21
N ASP A 280 3.23 -3.17 10.43
CA ASP A 280 2.84 -4.11 9.39
C ASP A 280 3.76 -4.03 8.15
N SER A 281 3.67 -5.05 7.30
CA SER A 281 4.36 -5.10 6.00
C SER A 281 3.54 -5.88 4.99
N TRP A 282 3.90 -5.78 3.71
CA TRP A 282 3.47 -6.78 2.74
C TRP A 282 4.09 -8.15 3.02
N ASP A 283 3.52 -9.15 2.34
CA ASP A 283 3.89 -10.55 2.41
C ASP A 283 4.95 -10.99 1.40
#